data_AF-A0A7X7B221-F1
#
_entry.id   AF-A0A7X7B221-F1
#
_cell.length_a   1.000
_cell.length_b   1.000
_cell.length_c   1.000
_cell.angle_alpha   90.00
_cell.angle_beta   90.00
_cell.angle_gamma   90.00
#
_symmetry.space_group_name_H-M   'P 1'
#
loop_
_entity.id
_entity.type
_entity.pdbx_description
1 polymer ?
#
loop_
_entity_poly.entity_id
_entity_poly.type
_entity_poly.pdbx_seq_one_letter_code
_entity_poly.pdbx_strand_id
1 'polypeptide(L)'
;MEKKISDDGSELINSNKEDLVKLQIDKCKHCHFLGCACESKELIKNGGFEMLRADGTQVFAEWRTLNQVSNTTVSQGPPGDMPPVTYEGIRAAWFISNTSATLEQHSISLQQNVTVTPGCIY
;
A
#
# COMPACT_ATOMS: atom_id res chain seq x y z
N MET A 1 -40.97 -25.22 -38.30
CA MET A 1 -39.85 -24.74 -37.45
C MET A 1 -40.01 -25.39 -36.10
N GLU A 2 -39.30 -26.50 -35.90
CA GLU A 2 -38.08 -26.63 -35.07
C GLU A 2 -38.46 -27.11 -33.65
N LYS A 3 -38.55 -28.44 -33.46
CA LYS A 3 -37.52 -29.36 -32.91
C LYS A 3 -37.15 -29.09 -31.44
N LYS A 4 -37.71 -29.93 -30.56
CA LYS A 4 -37.08 -30.37 -29.29
C LYS A 4 -35.75 -31.06 -29.61
N ILE A 5 -34.78 -30.98 -28.69
CA ILE A 5 -33.96 -32.10 -28.20
C ILE A 5 -33.25 -31.64 -26.90
N SER A 6 -33.33 -32.51 -25.90
CA SER A 6 -32.54 -32.53 -24.67
C SER A 6 -31.11 -32.92 -25.02
N ASP A 7 -30.08 -32.33 -24.41
CA ASP A 7 -28.80 -33.03 -24.38
C ASP A 7 -28.00 -32.80 -23.10
N ASP A 8 -27.59 -33.96 -22.59
CA ASP A 8 -26.69 -34.23 -21.49
C ASP A 8 -25.27 -34.01 -22.02
N GLY A 9 -24.57 -33.01 -21.49
CA GLY A 9 -23.28 -32.57 -22.01
C GLY A 9 -22.11 -33.11 -21.21
N SER A 10 -21.98 -34.43 -21.07
CA SER A 10 -20.72 -35.05 -20.64
C SER A 10 -19.79 -35.17 -21.85
N GLU A 11 -18.84 -34.25 -22.00
CA GLU A 11 -17.72 -34.43 -22.95
C GLU A 11 -16.52 -35.06 -22.24
N LEU A 12 -16.30 -36.33 -22.57
CA LEU A 12 -15.03 -37.03 -22.39
C LEU A 12 -14.16 -36.78 -23.64
N ILE A 13 -13.02 -36.09 -23.51
CA ILE A 13 -11.92 -36.21 -24.47
C ILE A 13 -10.59 -36.43 -23.74
N ASN A 14 -9.84 -37.34 -24.34
CA ASN A 14 -8.81 -38.22 -23.80
C ASN A 14 -7.39 -37.61 -23.89
N SER A 15 -6.60 -37.87 -22.84
CA SER A 15 -5.13 -37.94 -22.70
C SER A 15 -4.20 -37.17 -23.66
N ASN A 16 -3.38 -36.26 -23.10
CA ASN A 16 -1.92 -36.21 -23.36
C ASN A 16 -1.19 -35.54 -22.17
N LYS A 17 -0.13 -36.22 -21.70
CA LYS A 17 0.79 -35.78 -20.65
C LYS A 17 1.66 -34.64 -21.18
N GLU A 18 1.44 -33.42 -20.71
CA GLU A 18 2.51 -32.44 -20.58
C GLU A 18 2.34 -31.69 -19.27
N ASP A 19 3.46 -31.48 -18.62
CA ASP A 19 3.69 -31.02 -17.24
C ASP A 19 3.31 -29.53 -17.08
N LEU A 20 2.05 -29.21 -17.38
CA LEU A 20 1.46 -27.94 -17.03
C LEU A 20 1.32 -27.93 -15.51
N VAL A 21 2.30 -27.30 -14.85
CA VAL A 21 2.19 -26.77 -13.50
C VAL A 21 0.89 -25.99 -13.44
N LYS A 22 -0.19 -26.69 -13.09
CA LYS A 22 -1.46 -26.09 -12.72
C LYS A 22 -1.13 -25.37 -11.42
N LEU A 23 -0.78 -24.10 -11.56
CA LEU A 23 -1.19 -23.08 -10.59
C LEU A 23 -2.72 -23.09 -10.60
N GLN A 24 -3.29 -24.14 -10.01
CA GLN A 24 -4.56 -24.05 -9.33
C GLN A 24 -4.30 -23.01 -8.26
N ILE A 25 -4.59 -21.76 -8.60
CA ILE A 25 -5.14 -20.85 -7.61
C ILE A 25 -6.37 -21.60 -7.15
N ASP A 26 -6.21 -22.37 -6.06
CA ASP A 26 -7.28 -23.02 -5.37
C ASP A 26 -8.32 -21.94 -5.18
N LYS A 27 -9.38 -22.02 -5.99
CA LYS A 27 -10.52 -21.12 -5.95
C LYS A 27 -11.11 -21.30 -4.57
N CYS A 28 -10.59 -20.51 -3.66
CA CYS A 28 -11.02 -20.23 -2.31
C CYS A 28 -12.01 -21.26 -1.74
N LYS A 29 -11.58 -22.52 -1.59
CA LYS A 29 -12.41 -23.55 -0.94
C LYS A 29 -12.54 -23.32 0.58
N HIS A 30 -11.95 -22.25 1.10
CA HIS A 30 -11.98 -21.85 2.50
C HIS A 30 -12.51 -20.44 2.76
N CYS A 31 -13.18 -19.79 1.79
CA CYS A 31 -14.09 -18.68 2.14
C CYS A 31 -15.41 -19.25 2.67
N HIS A 32 -15.34 -19.96 3.79
CA HIS A 32 -16.50 -20.43 4.55
C HIS A 32 -17.09 -19.32 5.43
N PHE A 33 -17.09 -18.08 4.91
CA PHE A 33 -17.77 -16.94 5.52
C PHE A 33 -18.45 -16.16 4.39
N LEU A 34 -19.78 -16.29 4.32
CA LEU A 34 -20.71 -15.44 3.56
C LEU A 34 -20.70 -13.97 4.06
N GLY A 35 -19.57 -13.46 4.56
CA GLY A 35 -19.48 -12.18 5.27
C GLY A 35 -18.12 -11.49 5.24
N CYS A 36 -17.15 -11.93 4.44
CA CYS A 36 -15.91 -11.16 4.25
C CYS A 36 -16.18 -9.98 3.30
N ALA A 37 -16.65 -8.86 3.84
CA ALA A 37 -16.71 -7.61 3.09
C ALA A 37 -15.28 -7.04 2.95
N CYS A 38 -14.90 -6.66 1.73
CA CYS A 38 -13.71 -5.84 1.54
C CYS A 38 -13.93 -4.50 2.22
N GLU A 39 -13.00 -4.08 3.07
CA GLU A 39 -13.03 -2.72 3.58
C GLU A 39 -12.77 -1.77 2.41
N SER A 40 -13.67 -0.81 2.19
CA SER A 40 -13.51 0.24 1.17
C SER A 40 -12.81 1.49 1.72
N LYS A 41 -12.23 1.40 2.91
CA LYS A 41 -11.60 2.53 3.59
C LYS A 41 -10.21 2.79 3.01
N GLU A 42 -9.74 4.01 3.20
CA GLU A 42 -8.37 4.40 2.88
C GLU A 42 -7.39 3.53 3.69
N LEU A 43 -6.53 2.81 2.97
CA LEU A 43 -5.54 1.90 3.57
C LEU A 43 -4.38 2.67 4.21
N ILE A 44 -3.96 3.77 3.57
CA ILE A 44 -2.90 4.62 4.07
C ILE A 44 -3.50 5.54 5.12
N LYS A 45 -3.12 5.32 6.38
CA LYS A 45 -3.48 6.23 7.44
C LYS A 45 -2.61 7.47 7.36
N ASN A 46 -3.19 8.65 7.57
CA ASN A 46 -2.42 9.89 7.57
C ASN A 46 -1.59 10.09 6.28
N GLY A 47 -2.13 9.71 5.12
CA GLY A 47 -1.42 9.81 3.84
C GLY A 47 -1.03 11.24 3.47
N GLY A 48 -1.83 12.22 3.91
CA GLY A 48 -1.55 13.65 3.75
C GLY A 48 -0.66 14.26 4.84
N PHE A 49 -0.11 13.48 5.79
CA PHE A 49 0.80 13.98 6.83
C PHE A 49 0.22 15.06 7.78
N GLU A 50 -1.11 15.13 7.91
CA GLU A 50 -1.78 16.17 8.71
C GLU A 50 -1.78 15.90 10.21
N MET A 51 -1.69 14.63 10.60
CA MET A 51 -1.71 14.21 12.01
C MET A 51 -0.29 14.10 12.57
N LEU A 52 -0.02 14.83 13.65
CA LEU A 52 1.23 14.74 14.41
C LEU A 52 1.17 13.64 15.46
N ARG A 53 2.33 13.09 15.80
CA ARG A 53 2.42 12.12 16.89
C ARG A 53 2.46 12.83 18.25
N ALA A 54 1.63 12.38 19.19
CA ALA A 54 1.48 13.03 20.50
C ALA A 54 2.72 12.91 21.39
N ASP A 55 3.49 11.82 21.28
CA ASP A 55 4.67 11.55 22.10
C ASP A 55 5.95 12.26 21.61
N GLY A 56 5.90 12.92 20.44
CA GLY A 56 7.04 13.62 19.83
C GLY A 56 8.19 12.73 19.38
N THR A 57 8.08 11.40 19.50
CA THR A 57 9.14 10.46 19.07
C THR A 57 9.29 10.40 17.55
N GLN A 58 8.21 10.74 16.84
CA GLN A 58 8.14 10.88 15.38
C GLN A 58 7.33 12.13 15.07
N VAL A 59 7.54 12.71 13.89
CA VAL A 59 6.83 13.93 13.49
C VAL A 59 5.36 13.64 13.22
N PHE A 60 5.09 12.62 12.41
CA PHE A 60 3.74 12.28 11.96
C PHE A 60 3.23 11.01 12.63
N ALA A 61 1.94 10.99 12.98
CA ALA A 61 1.28 9.77 13.44
C ALA A 61 1.27 8.73 12.32
N GLU A 62 1.31 7.44 12.68
CA GLU A 62 1.30 6.28 11.76
C GLU A 62 2.51 6.15 10.81
N TRP A 63 3.49 7.05 10.86
CA TRP A 63 4.67 7.03 10.01
C TRP A 63 5.97 6.92 10.82
N ARG A 64 6.78 5.90 10.52
CA ARG A 64 8.12 5.74 11.10
C ARG A 64 9.22 6.12 10.11
N THR A 65 10.28 6.76 10.60
CA THR A 65 11.51 6.97 9.83
C THR A 65 12.45 5.77 10.04
N LEU A 66 12.91 5.13 8.96
CA LEU A 66 13.77 3.94 9.06
C LEU A 66 15.28 4.22 8.94
N ASN A 67 15.65 5.24 8.17
CA ASN A 67 17.04 5.54 7.84
C ASN A 67 17.32 7.00 8.21
N GLN A 68 17.31 7.31 9.51
CA GLN A 68 17.64 8.66 9.96
C GLN A 68 19.10 8.95 9.65
N VAL A 69 19.34 10.03 8.92
CA VAL A 69 20.69 10.50 8.60
C VAL A 69 21.00 11.67 9.51
N SER A 70 22.18 11.69 10.12
CA SER A 70 22.53 12.68 11.15
C SER A 70 22.44 14.14 10.69
N ASN A 71 22.55 14.40 9.39
CA ASN A 71 22.44 15.74 8.82
C ASN A 71 21.06 16.06 8.22
N THR A 72 20.11 15.12 8.24
CA THR A 72 18.81 15.26 7.58
C THR A 72 17.68 14.96 8.55
N THR A 73 16.78 15.93 8.72
CA THR A 73 15.64 15.82 9.63
C THR A 73 14.34 15.80 8.86
N VAL A 74 13.38 15.01 9.33
CA VAL A 74 11.99 15.07 8.87
C VAL A 74 11.28 16.19 9.63
N SER A 75 10.54 17.06 8.95
CA SER A 75 9.81 18.17 9.54
C SER A 75 8.38 18.24 9.02
N GLN A 76 7.50 18.84 9.82
CA GLN A 76 6.08 19.10 9.51
C GLN A 76 5.85 20.34 8.62
N GLY A 77 6.91 21.11 8.38
CA GLY A 77 6.84 22.36 7.64
C GLY A 77 8.20 22.79 7.09
N PRO A 78 8.20 23.78 6.18
CA PRO A 78 9.40 24.27 5.52
C PRO A 78 10.40 24.88 6.51
N PRO A 79 11.71 24.90 6.17
CA PRO A 79 12.71 25.58 6.96
C PRO A 79 12.56 27.11 6.87
N GLY A 80 12.65 27.80 8.02
CA GLY A 80 12.63 29.25 8.10
C GLY A 80 11.31 29.88 7.67
N ASP A 81 11.39 30.99 6.94
CA ASP A 81 10.23 31.76 6.47
C ASP A 81 9.72 31.33 5.07
N MET A 82 10.14 30.16 4.59
CA MET A 82 9.65 29.64 3.31
C MET A 82 8.15 29.35 3.42
N PRO A 83 7.32 29.82 2.47
CA PRO A 83 5.88 29.63 2.54
C PRO A 83 5.51 28.15 2.39
N PRO A 84 4.44 27.68 3.06
CA PRO A 84 3.93 26.34 2.86
C PRO A 84 3.48 26.14 1.41
N VAL A 85 3.57 24.91 0.93
CA VAL A 85 3.13 24.55 -0.42
C VAL A 85 1.60 24.50 -0.43
N THR A 86 0.97 25.40 -1.17
CA THR A 86 -0.48 25.70 -1.07
C THR A 86 -1.40 24.51 -1.36
N TYR A 87 -0.93 23.49 -2.09
CA TYR A 87 -1.70 22.30 -2.43
C TYR A 87 -1.45 21.11 -1.48
N GLU A 88 -0.47 21.20 -0.58
CA GLU A 88 -0.10 20.13 0.35
C GLU A 88 -0.86 20.21 1.68
N GLY A 89 -1.92 21.02 1.77
CA GLY A 89 -2.70 21.17 3.00
C GLY A 89 -2.01 22.04 4.06
N ILE A 90 -2.20 21.70 5.34
CA ILE A 90 -1.61 22.46 6.46
C ILE A 90 -0.18 21.99 6.73
N ARG A 91 0.11 20.71 6.47
CA ARG A 91 1.39 20.07 6.79
C ARG A 91 1.81 19.14 5.67
N ALA A 92 3.13 19.01 5.51
CA ALA A 92 3.71 18.04 4.58
C ALA A 92 4.96 17.43 5.21
N ALA A 93 5.41 16.29 4.68
CA ALA A 93 6.68 15.71 5.06
C ALA A 93 7.85 16.43 4.37
N TRP A 94 8.57 17.27 5.11
CA TRP A 94 9.77 17.94 4.63
C TRP A 94 11.03 17.19 5.04
N PHE A 95 11.96 17.01 4.11
CA PHE A 95 13.29 16.48 4.38
C PHE A 95 14.28 17.63 4.33
N ILE A 96 14.78 18.03 5.50
CA ILE A 96 15.65 19.20 5.65
C ILE A 96 17.05 18.70 5.95
N SER A 97 17.95 18.85 4.98
CA SER A 97 19.37 18.51 5.12
C SER A 97 20.20 19.76 5.40
N ASN A 98 21.14 19.66 6.33
CA ASN A 98 22.15 20.69 6.56
C ASN A 98 23.13 20.71 5.39
N THR A 99 23.64 21.90 5.06
CA THR A 99 24.69 22.06 4.05
C THR A 99 25.96 21.34 4.50
N SER A 100 26.46 20.43 3.66
CA SER A 100 27.76 19.79 3.85
C SER A 100 28.78 20.37 2.87
N ALA A 101 30.05 20.43 3.29
CA ALA A 101 31.16 20.80 2.41
C ALA A 101 31.48 19.70 1.38
N THR A 102 31.04 18.47 1.64
CA THR A 102 31.17 17.30 0.77
C THR A 102 29.83 16.97 0.13
N LEU A 103 29.86 16.56 -1.15
CA LEU A 103 28.67 16.09 -1.84
C LEU A 103 28.41 14.64 -1.41
N GLU A 104 27.47 14.48 -0.48
CA GLU A 104 27.08 13.18 0.06
C GLU A 104 25.67 12.82 -0.42
N GLN A 105 25.50 11.56 -0.83
CA GLN A 105 24.20 11.02 -1.16
C GLN A 105 23.60 10.37 0.08
N HIS A 106 22.41 10.83 0.45
CA HIS A 106 21.66 10.29 1.58
C HIS A 106 20.31 9.76 1.11
N SER A 107 19.81 8.73 1.79
CA SER A 107 18.49 8.19 1.58
C SER A 107 17.77 8.13 2.92
N ILE A 108 16.57 8.69 2.93
CA ILE A 108 15.66 8.67 4.07
C ILE A 108 14.33 8.08 3.60
N SER A 109 13.70 7.31 4.48
CA SER A 109 12.46 6.61 4.15
C SER A 109 11.47 6.76 5.29
N LEU A 110 10.24 7.11 4.93
CA LEU A 110 9.07 7.00 5.79
C LEU A 110 8.36 5.69 5.48
N GLN A 111 7.95 4.98 6.51
CA GLN A 111 7.26 3.71 6.39
C GLN A 111 6.01 3.68 7.25
N GLN A 112 4.99 3.00 6.74
CA GLN A 112 3.78 2.65 7.47
C GLN A 112 3.51 1.16 7.31
N ASN A 113 2.94 0.55 8.34
CA ASN A 113 2.39 -0.80 8.26
C ASN A 113 0.91 -0.70 7.87
N VAL A 114 0.55 -1.36 6.77
CA VAL A 114 -0.82 -1.36 6.23
C VAL A 114 -1.40 -2.76 6.38
N THR A 115 -2.64 -2.86 6.83
CA THR A 115 -3.38 -4.12 6.90
C THR A 115 -4.27 -4.22 5.67
N VAL A 116 -4.15 -5.33 4.94
CA VAL A 116 -4.94 -5.61 3.73
C VAL A 116 -5.74 -6.90 3.90
N THR A 117 -6.90 -6.97 3.27
CA THR A 117 -7.70 -8.19 3.23
C THR A 117 -7.32 -8.99 1.96
N PRO A 118 -6.84 -10.24 2.09
CA PRO A 118 -6.52 -11.07 0.93
C PRO A 118 -7.71 -11.24 -0.01
N GLY A 119 -7.48 -11.11 -1.31
CA GLY A 119 -8.51 -11.23 -2.34
C GLY A 119 -9.31 -9.96 -2.61
N CYS A 120 -9.06 -8.88 -1.87
CA CYS A 120 -9.65 -7.56 -2.13
C CYS A 120 -8.74 -6.72 -3.04
N ILE A 121 -9.37 -5.90 -3.88
CA ILE A 121 -8.71 -4.92 -4.76
C ILE A 121 -8.90 -3.55 -4.14
N TYR A 122 -7.84 -2.75 -4.10
CA TYR A 122 -7.76 -1.43 -3.47
C TYR A 122 -7.15 -0.42 -4.44
#